data_AF-A0A497LV23-F1
#
_entry.id   AF-A0A497LV23-F1
#
_cell.length_a   1.000
_cell.length_b   1.000
_cell.length_c   1.000
_cell.angle_alpha   90.00
_cell.angle_beta   90.00
_cell.angle_gamma   90.00
#
_symmetry.space_group_name_H-M   'P 1'
#
loop_
_entity.id
_entity.type
_entity.pdbx_description
1 polymer ?
#
loop_
_entity_poly.entity_id
_entity_poly.type
_entity_poly.pdbx_seq_one_letter_code
_entity_poly.pdbx_strand_id
1 'polypeptide(L)'
;MLKNRNLAVNWIRVGIKSIKPEDFVNAMKGGFSPARLIFNHFHTYIQNPVLRPIIQTIFKAYWNEIEYYLTDVRRVYNLLWENPNLRHILSTPEAKRYLNYAVASAYVAIYEFTWLNKNPFSYDS
;
A
#
# COMPACT_ATOMS: atom_id res chain seq x y z
N MET A 1 -11.22 6.64 -20.91
CA MET A 1 -11.12 6.79 -19.43
C MET A 1 -11.53 5.54 -18.66
N LEU A 2 -12.64 4.85 -18.97
CA LEU A 2 -13.11 3.65 -18.23
C LEU A 2 -12.11 2.47 -18.18
N LYS A 3 -11.31 2.23 -19.24
CA LYS A 3 -10.31 1.14 -19.27
C LYS A 3 -9.17 1.32 -18.25
N ASN A 4 -8.75 2.55 -17.99
CA ASN A 4 -7.62 2.82 -17.07
C ASN A 4 -8.03 2.67 -15.60
N ARG A 5 -9.28 3.03 -15.26
CA ARG A 5 -9.82 2.87 -13.91
C ARG A 5 -9.85 1.39 -13.47
N ASN A 6 -10.29 0.51 -14.37
CA ASN A 6 -10.29 -0.94 -14.11
C ASN A 6 -8.87 -1.50 -13.92
N LEU A 7 -7.87 -0.92 -14.60
CA LEU A 7 -6.49 -1.36 -14.49
C LEU A 7 -5.87 -0.99 -13.14
N ALA A 8 -6.04 0.24 -12.67
CA ALA A 8 -5.53 0.64 -11.35
C ALA A 8 -6.21 -0.06 -10.18
N VAL A 9 -7.54 -0.23 -10.25
CA VAL A 9 -8.28 -1.02 -9.26
C VAL A 9 -7.75 -2.45 -9.24
N ASN A 10 -7.50 -3.06 -10.39
CA ASN A 10 -6.91 -4.39 -10.46
C ASN A 10 -5.51 -4.43 -9.86
N TRP A 11 -4.65 -3.45 -10.13
CA TRP A 11 -3.30 -3.39 -9.58
C TRP A 11 -3.29 -3.24 -8.06
N ILE A 12 -4.12 -2.35 -7.51
CA ILE A 12 -4.25 -2.17 -6.05
C ILE A 12 -4.78 -3.46 -5.42
N ARG A 13 -5.80 -4.09 -6.01
CA ARG A 13 -6.34 -5.38 -5.54
C ARG A 13 -5.28 -6.49 -5.60
N VAL A 14 -4.54 -6.60 -6.70
CA VAL A 14 -3.47 -7.59 -6.87
C VAL A 14 -2.37 -7.37 -5.82
N GLY A 15 -1.91 -6.12 -5.64
CA GLY A 15 -0.91 -5.78 -4.64
C GLY A 15 -1.37 -6.15 -3.23
N ILE A 16 -2.58 -5.75 -2.82
CA ILE A 16 -3.13 -6.08 -1.50
C ILE A 16 -3.29 -7.60 -1.34
N LYS A 17 -3.78 -8.31 -2.36
CA LYS A 17 -3.98 -9.77 -2.31
C LYS A 17 -2.68 -10.57 -2.34
N SER A 18 -1.60 -10.00 -2.87
CA SER A 18 -0.28 -10.64 -2.89
C SER A 18 0.41 -10.68 -1.53
N ILE A 19 -0.11 -9.95 -0.54
CA ILE A 19 0.41 -9.96 0.83
C ILE A 19 0.24 -11.36 1.42
N LYS A 20 1.37 -12.02 1.70
CA LYS A 20 1.36 -13.34 2.30
C LYS A 20 1.08 -13.26 3.81
N PRO A 21 0.47 -14.29 4.41
CA PRO A 21 0.22 -14.33 5.86
C PRO A 21 1.47 -14.10 6.72
N GLU A 22 2.58 -14.73 6.34
CA GLU A 22 3.85 -14.59 7.04
C GLU A 22 4.40 -13.16 6.99
N ASP A 23 4.32 -12.50 5.84
CA ASP A 23 4.76 -11.11 5.66
C ASP A 23 3.90 -10.17 6.49
N PHE A 24 2.57 -10.41 6.51
CA PHE A 24 1.64 -9.64 7.33
C PHE A 24 1.94 -9.79 8.83
N VAL A 25 2.16 -11.02 9.31
CA VAL A 25 2.47 -11.29 10.72
C VAL A 25 3.83 -10.71 11.10
N ASN A 26 4.84 -10.85 10.25
CA ASN A 26 6.17 -10.29 10.49
C ASN A 26 6.13 -8.76 10.53
N ALA A 27 5.39 -8.13 9.61
CA ALA A 27 5.26 -6.69 9.58
C ALA A 27 4.44 -6.17 10.78
N MET A 28 3.41 -6.90 11.21
CA MET A 28 2.66 -6.62 12.43
C MET A 28 3.53 -6.73 13.69
N LYS A 29 4.31 -7.80 13.84
CA LYS A 29 5.21 -8.01 15.00
C LYS A 29 6.37 -7.03 15.02
N GLY A 30 6.92 -6.71 13.85
CA GLY A 30 8.04 -5.78 13.69
C GLY A 30 7.63 -4.30 13.66
N GLY A 31 6.33 -3.98 13.73
CA GLY A 31 5.83 -2.60 13.61
C GLY A 31 6.14 -1.94 12.26
N PHE A 32 6.52 -2.71 11.24
CA PHE A 32 6.85 -2.18 9.93
C PHE A 32 5.60 -1.76 9.20
N SER A 33 5.61 -0.58 8.57
CA SER A 33 4.51 -0.17 7.69
C SER A 33 4.44 -1.08 6.45
N PRO A 34 3.27 -1.61 6.05
CA PRO A 34 3.06 -2.28 4.76
C PRO A 34 3.33 -1.38 3.56
N ALA A 35 3.34 -0.05 3.75
CA ALA A 35 3.86 0.86 2.76
C ALA A 35 5.29 0.47 2.38
N ARG A 36 6.13 0.05 3.35
CA ARG A 36 7.46 -0.51 3.07
C ARG A 36 7.40 -1.80 2.27
N LEU A 37 6.40 -2.66 2.44
CA LEU A 37 6.30 -3.88 1.63
C LEU A 37 6.05 -3.53 0.16
N ILE A 38 5.09 -2.64 -0.09
CA ILE A 38 4.77 -2.15 -1.44
C ILE A 38 6.00 -1.40 -2.00
N PHE A 39 6.51 -0.42 -1.27
CA PHE A 39 7.64 0.38 -1.73
C PHE A 39 8.93 -0.43 -1.87
N ASN A 40 9.27 -1.35 -0.96
CA ASN A 40 10.46 -2.22 -1.11
C ASN A 40 10.43 -3.00 -2.42
N HIS A 41 9.25 -3.50 -2.81
CA HIS A 41 9.11 -4.20 -4.07
C HIS A 41 9.41 -3.30 -5.27
N PHE A 42 9.16 -2.00 -5.15
CA PHE A 42 9.40 -1.00 -6.19
C PHE A 42 10.64 -0.11 -5.97
N HIS A 43 11.50 -0.43 -4.99
CA HIS A 43 12.58 0.48 -4.58
C HIS A 43 13.55 0.81 -5.72
N THR A 44 13.92 -0.19 -6.52
CA THR A 44 14.79 -0.05 -7.69
C THR A 44 14.22 0.93 -8.72
N TYR A 45 12.90 0.92 -8.90
CA TYR A 45 12.22 1.80 -9.85
C TYR A 45 12.01 3.21 -9.28
N ILE A 46 11.73 3.34 -7.98
CA ILE A 46 11.48 4.63 -7.31
C ILE A 46 12.76 5.44 -7.12
N GLN A 47 13.89 4.76 -6.92
CA GLN A 47 15.21 5.40 -6.80
C GLN A 47 15.81 5.75 -8.18
N ASN A 48 15.30 5.17 -9.26
CA ASN A 48 15.77 5.50 -10.60
C ASN A 48 15.28 6.91 -11.02
N PRO A 49 16.19 7.86 -11.29
CA PRO A 49 15.82 9.25 -11.58
C PRO A 49 15.00 9.43 -12.86
N VAL A 50 15.08 8.48 -13.81
CA VAL A 50 14.30 8.48 -15.05
C VAL A 50 12.90 7.91 -14.82
N LEU A 51 12.78 6.84 -14.04
CA LEU A 51 11.50 6.17 -13.80
C LEU A 51 10.65 6.86 -12.73
N ARG A 52 11.29 7.53 -11.76
CA ARG A 52 10.63 8.27 -10.68
C ARG A 52 9.49 9.19 -11.17
N PRO A 53 9.70 10.13 -12.13
CA PRO A 53 8.62 11.01 -12.61
C PRO A 53 7.50 10.24 -13.34
N ILE A 54 7.83 9.11 -13.98
CA ILE A 54 6.83 8.25 -14.63
C ILE A 54 5.93 7.61 -13.57
N ILE A 55 6.51 7.07 -12.50
CA ILE A 55 5.75 6.45 -11.40
C ILE A 55 4.89 7.51 -10.69
N GLN A 56 5.42 8.71 -10.46
CA GLN A 56 4.63 9.82 -9.90
C GLN A 56 3.44 10.18 -10.80
N THR A 57 3.64 10.22 -12.12
CA THR A 57 2.56 10.49 -13.07
C THR A 57 1.49 9.40 -13.02
N ILE A 58 1.89 8.14 -12.90
CA ILE A 58 0.98 7.00 -12.71
C ILE A 58 0.17 7.17 -11.41
N PHE A 59 0.81 7.48 -10.28
CA PHE A 59 0.09 7.69 -9.03
C PHE A 59 -0.83 8.92 -9.06
N LYS A 60 -0.44 10.01 -9.70
CA LYS A 60 -1.32 11.17 -9.92
C LYS A 60 -2.56 10.78 -10.73
N ALA A 61 -2.37 10.02 -11.81
CA ALA A 61 -3.47 9.58 -12.67
C ALA A 61 -4.47 8.65 -11.96
N TYR A 62 -4.01 7.93 -10.94
CA TYR A 62 -4.82 6.97 -10.16
C TYR A 62 -5.03 7.39 -8.70
N TRP A 63 -4.85 8.68 -8.41
CA TRP A 63 -4.89 9.18 -7.03
C TRP A 63 -6.24 8.90 -6.36
N ASN A 64 -7.34 9.13 -7.08
CA ASN A 64 -8.69 8.91 -6.56
C ASN A 64 -8.91 7.45 -6.12
N GLU A 65 -8.40 6.48 -6.87
CA GLU A 65 -8.48 5.06 -6.52
C GLU A 65 -7.60 4.71 -5.31
N ILE A 66 -6.38 5.25 -5.26
CA ILE A 66 -5.46 5.06 -4.13
C ILE A 66 -6.08 5.63 -2.85
N GLU A 67 -6.56 6.87 -2.91
CA GLU A 67 -7.24 7.57 -1.82
C GLU A 67 -8.50 6.81 -1.39
N TYR A 68 -9.28 6.30 -2.34
CA TYR A 68 -10.44 5.45 -2.03
C TYR A 68 -10.04 4.25 -1.17
N TYR A 69 -8.99 3.50 -1.50
CA TYR A 69 -8.60 2.35 -0.68
C TYR A 69 -7.94 2.75 0.65
N LEU A 70 -7.13 3.80 0.66
CA LEU A 70 -6.29 4.12 1.81
C LEU A 70 -6.92 5.09 2.83
N THR A 71 -8.08 5.68 2.54
CA THR A 71 -8.82 6.50 3.52
C THR A 71 -9.85 5.70 4.32
N ASP A 72 -10.13 4.44 3.94
CA ASP A 72 -11.04 3.56 4.67
C ASP A 72 -10.44 2.17 4.84
N VAL A 73 -9.92 1.91 6.04
CA VAL A 73 -9.29 0.64 6.43
C VAL A 73 -10.18 -0.58 6.13
N ARG A 74 -11.52 -0.43 6.16
CA ARG A 74 -12.45 -1.54 5.92
C ARG A 74 -12.33 -2.06 4.49
N ARG A 75 -11.97 -1.21 3.54
CA ARG A 75 -11.79 -1.60 2.13
C ARG A 75 -10.56 -2.49 1.97
N VAL A 76 -9.47 -2.14 2.64
CA VAL A 76 -8.25 -2.98 2.66
C VAL A 76 -8.51 -4.27 3.44
N TYR A 77 -9.19 -4.19 4.58
CA TYR A 77 -9.59 -5.36 5.37
C TYR A 77 -10.40 -6.36 4.54
N ASN A 78 -11.43 -5.89 3.85
CA ASN A 78 -12.29 -6.74 3.03
C ASN A 78 -11.53 -7.44 1.91
N LEU A 79 -10.57 -6.75 1.26
CA LEU A 79 -9.71 -7.36 0.25
C LEU A 79 -8.80 -8.43 0.83
N LEU A 80 -8.20 -8.19 2.00
CA LEU A 80 -7.35 -9.16 2.67
C LEU A 80 -8.17 -10.36 3.18
N TRP A 81 -9.42 -10.14 3.60
CA TRP A 81 -10.34 -11.18 4.06
C TRP A 81 -10.74 -12.18 2.96
N GLU A 82 -10.62 -11.80 1.69
CA GLU A 82 -10.78 -12.71 0.56
C GLU A 82 -9.72 -13.84 0.59
N ASN A 83 -8.57 -13.64 1.23
CA ASN A 83 -7.58 -14.69 1.45
C ASN A 83 -7.92 -15.51 2.71
N PRO A 84 -8.32 -16.80 2.59
CA PRO A 84 -8.73 -17.61 3.72
C PRO A 84 -7.61 -17.79 4.76
N ASN A 85 -6.35 -17.81 4.34
CA ASN A 85 -5.20 -17.99 5.22
C ASN A 85 -4.96 -16.76 6.11
N LEU A 86 -5.48 -15.59 5.74
CA LEU A 86 -5.36 -14.36 6.55
C LEU A 86 -6.48 -14.20 7.57
N ARG A 87 -7.62 -14.88 7.42
CA ARG A 87 -8.83 -14.60 8.22
C ARG A 87 -8.60 -14.72 9.72
N HIS A 88 -7.93 -15.78 10.16
CA HIS A 88 -7.65 -16.02 11.57
C HIS A 88 -6.73 -14.94 12.17
N ILE A 89 -5.77 -14.43 11.39
CA ILE A 89 -4.89 -13.33 11.79
C ILE A 89 -5.70 -12.02 11.84
N LEU A 90 -6.45 -11.71 10.78
CA LEU A 90 -7.26 -10.50 10.64
C LEU A 90 -8.39 -10.39 11.67
N SER A 91 -8.84 -11.50 12.25
CA SER A 91 -9.85 -11.47 13.31
C SER A 91 -9.34 -10.92 14.64
N THR A 92 -8.02 -10.88 14.85
CA THR A 92 -7.42 -10.39 16.10
C THR A 92 -7.53 -8.86 16.25
N PRO A 93 -7.70 -8.35 17.48
CA PRO A 93 -7.62 -6.90 17.75
C PRO A 93 -6.29 -6.28 17.29
N GLU A 94 -5.19 -7.02 17.43
CA GLU A 94 -3.84 -6.63 17.04
C GLU A 94 -3.76 -6.35 15.55
N ALA A 95 -4.26 -7.27 14.71
CA ALA A 95 -4.26 -7.10 13.26
C ALA A 95 -5.11 -5.90 12.82
N LYS A 96 -6.24 -5.64 13.49
CA LYS A 96 -7.09 -4.46 13.20
C LYS A 96 -6.39 -3.14 13.54
N ARG A 97 -5.70 -3.07 14.69
CA ARG A 97 -4.90 -1.89 15.07
C ARG A 97 -3.76 -1.66 14.08
N TYR A 98 -3.05 -2.73 13.75
CA TYR A 98 -1.95 -2.68 12.79
C TYR A 98 -2.42 -2.25 11.40
N LEU A 99 -3.55 -2.75 10.91
CA LEU A 99 -4.07 -2.40 9.59
C LEU A 99 -4.45 -0.92 9.50
N ASN A 100 -5.01 -0.33 10.57
CA ASN A 100 -5.28 1.11 10.62
C ASN A 100 -3.99 1.93 10.49
N TYR A 101 -2.97 1.59 11.29
CA TYR A 101 -1.66 2.22 11.21
C TYR A 101 -1.06 2.09 9.80
N ALA A 102 -1.06 0.87 9.28
CA ALA A 102 -0.52 0.52 7.97
C ALA A 102 -1.11 1.36 6.84
N VAL A 103 -2.45 1.46 6.82
CA VAL A 103 -3.20 2.18 5.79
C VAL A 103 -2.93 3.68 5.87
N ALA A 104 -2.92 4.25 7.08
CA ALA A 104 -2.60 5.66 7.28
C ALA A 104 -1.15 5.98 6.85
N SER A 105 -0.17 5.16 7.26
CA SER A 105 1.23 5.34 6.86
C SER A 105 1.42 5.19 5.35
N ALA A 106 0.74 4.24 4.71
CA ALA A 106 0.80 4.07 3.25
C ALA A 106 0.21 5.28 2.51
N TYR A 107 -0.91 5.81 2.98
CA TYR A 107 -1.49 7.03 2.43
C TYR A 107 -0.49 8.18 2.45
N VAL A 108 0.10 8.46 3.61
CA VAL A 108 1.08 9.55 3.78
C VAL A 108 2.26 9.35 2.86
N ALA A 109 2.89 8.17 2.87
CA ALA A 109 4.07 7.90 2.07
C ALA A 109 3.81 8.00 0.55
N ILE A 110 2.67 7.51 0.07
CA ILE A 110 2.31 7.63 -1.36
C ILE A 110 1.96 9.08 -1.70
N TYR A 111 1.27 9.81 -0.84
CA TYR A 111 0.97 11.24 -1.04
C TYR A 111 2.26 12.06 -1.17
N GLU A 112 3.17 11.91 -0.20
CA GLU A 112 4.42 12.64 -0.16
C GLU A 112 5.33 12.33 -1.35
N PHE A 113 5.40 11.06 -1.76
CA PHE A 113 6.12 10.67 -2.96
C PHE A 113 5.49 11.27 -4.23
N THR A 114 4.16 11.24 -4.33
CA THR A 114 3.41 11.63 -5.54
C THR A 114 3.39 13.14 -5.76
N TRP A 115 3.15 13.91 -4.70
CA TRP A 115 2.88 15.34 -4.78
C TRP A 115 4.04 16.22 -4.30
N LEU A 116 4.79 15.75 -3.30
CA LEU A 116 5.86 16.53 -2.66
C LEU A 116 7.26 16.11 -3.13
N ASN A 117 7.34 15.13 -4.04
CA ASN A 117 8.60 14.56 -4.53
C ASN A 117 9.53 14.05 -3.41
N LYS A 118 8.99 13.68 -2.24
CA LYS A 118 9.78 13.09 -1.16
C LYS A 118 10.17 11.66 -1.48
N ASN A 119 11.25 11.17 -0.90
CA ASN A 119 11.62 9.78 -1.02
C ASN A 119 10.79 8.96 0.00
N PRO A 120 9.95 7.99 -0.40
CA PRO A 120 9.17 7.19 0.55
C PRO A 120 10.05 6.25 1.41
N PHE A 121 11.37 6.23 1.15
CA PHE A 121 12.38 5.56 1.94
C PHE A 121 13.27 6.49 2.78
N SER A 122 13.14 7.81 2.65
CA SER A 122 13.80 8.74 3.58
C SER A 122 13.00 8.72 4.88
N TYR A 123 13.19 7.65 5.64
CA TYR A 123 12.84 7.64 7.04
C TYR A 123 13.89 8.52 7.71
N ASP A 124 13.48 9.66 8.26
CA ASP A 124 14.36 10.43 9.14
C ASP A 124 14.90 9.47 10.20
N SER A 125 16.23 9.39 10.23
CA SER A 125 17.04 8.84 11.32
C SER A 125 16.86 9.64 12.59
#